data_AF-A0A3Q9QZF6-F1
#
_entry.id   AF-A0A3Q9QZF6-F1
#
_cell.length_a   1.000
_cell.length_b   1.000
_cell.length_c   1.000
_cell.angle_alpha   90.00
_cell.angle_beta   90.00
_cell.angle_gamma   90.00
#
_symmetry.space_group_name_H-M   'P 1'
#
loop_
_entity.id
_entity.type
_entity.pdbx_description
1 polymer ?
#
loop_
_entity_poly.entity_id
_entity_poly.type
_entity_poly.pdbx_seq_one_letter_code
_entity_poly.pdbx_strand_id
1 'polypeptide(L)'
;MKLKPDRLLHLILIYVMLSGFTYWLPTIRGLFDGPSYSWSSWMGIVGTGIGGQYWLLLIFTALMTTVVILGWRNTHKPFRWLLLTWFMLLVIESGSWFFSSETVYLKGDTLGLDLSLGKVIFPFDILFLSLSCVWIIRDLKSKHSPHRPSWKRLNRNLLILSSSLLPLQFIFLRFFDNYKILDQIGVFLTIFQWILLNLSFYPWKTRSPIS
;
A
#
# COMPACT_ATOMS: atom_id res chain seq x y z
N MET A 1 25.59 -19.44 7.48
CA MET A 1 25.79 -18.34 6.49
C MET A 1 24.73 -17.27 6.76
N LYS A 2 25.11 -16.07 7.23
CA LYS A 2 24.14 -14.99 7.50
C LYS A 2 23.65 -14.45 6.16
N LEU A 3 22.43 -14.81 5.76
CA LEU A 3 21.71 -14.13 4.67
C LEU A 3 21.67 -12.64 5.02
N LYS A 4 22.42 -11.81 4.27
CA LYS A 4 22.22 -10.37 4.35
C LYS A 4 20.78 -10.11 3.91
N PRO A 5 19.99 -9.31 4.65
CA PRO A 5 18.68 -8.91 4.19
C PRO A 5 18.85 -8.26 2.82
N ASP A 6 18.08 -8.74 1.83
CA ASP A 6 18.15 -8.21 0.48
C ASP A 6 17.63 -6.77 0.49
N ARG A 7 18.58 -5.82 0.58
CA ARG A 7 18.30 -4.40 0.69
C ARG A 7 17.48 -3.89 -0.50
N LEU A 8 17.66 -4.50 -1.67
CA LEU A 8 16.91 -4.16 -2.86
C LEU A 8 15.43 -4.53 -2.68
N LEU A 9 15.15 -5.75 -2.21
CA LEU A 9 13.77 -6.16 -1.90
C LEU A 9 13.13 -5.26 -0.85
N HIS A 10 13.87 -4.87 0.21
CA HIS A 10 13.34 -3.98 1.23
C HIS A 10 12.97 -2.61 0.64
N LEU A 11 13.83 -2.06 -0.21
CA LEU A 11 13.56 -0.80 -0.90
C LEU A 11 12.32 -0.91 -1.79
N ILE A 12 12.20 -2.00 -2.56
CA ILE A 12 11.03 -2.27 -3.41
C ILE A 12 9.77 -2.36 -2.56
N LEU A 13 9.79 -3.11 -1.45
CA LEU A 13 8.63 -3.27 -0.58
C LEU A 13 8.23 -1.96 0.10
N ILE A 14 9.18 -1.12 0.50
CA ILE A 14 8.87 0.22 1.00
C ILE A 14 8.11 1.03 -0.07
N TYR A 15 8.52 0.96 -1.33
CA TYR A 15 7.81 1.65 -2.39
C TYR A 15 6.43 1.03 -2.69
N VAL A 16 6.28 -0.29 -2.63
CA VAL A 16 4.95 -0.96 -2.67
C VAL A 16 4.06 -0.45 -1.54
N MET A 17 4.60 -0.26 -0.33
CA MET A 17 3.86 0.29 0.80
C MET A 17 3.42 1.75 0.56
N LEU A 18 4.29 2.57 -0.01
CA LEU A 18 3.99 3.98 -0.30
C LEU A 18 2.95 4.10 -1.43
N SER A 19 3.15 3.40 -2.55
CA SER A 19 2.19 3.36 -3.66
C SER A 19 0.86 2.75 -3.23
N GLY A 20 0.87 1.69 -2.44
CA GLY A 20 -0.36 1.05 -1.95
C GLY A 20 -1.25 1.95 -1.10
N PHE A 21 -0.70 3.01 -0.51
CA PHE A 21 -1.47 3.96 0.27
C PHE A 21 -2.52 4.71 -0.58
N THR A 22 -2.24 4.95 -1.87
CA THR A 22 -3.20 5.62 -2.79
C THR A 22 -4.46 4.80 -3.03
N TYR A 23 -4.43 3.51 -2.73
CA TYR A 23 -5.56 2.59 -2.82
C TYR A 23 -6.18 2.29 -1.46
N TRP A 24 -5.33 2.15 -0.43
CA TRP A 24 -5.77 1.89 0.93
C TRP A 24 -6.67 3.00 1.47
N LEU A 25 -6.24 4.26 1.31
CA LEU A 25 -6.97 5.40 1.86
C LEU A 25 -8.37 5.54 1.23
N PRO A 26 -8.54 5.57 -0.11
CA PRO A 26 -9.88 5.64 -0.71
C PRO A 26 -10.75 4.43 -0.40
N THR A 27 -10.16 3.25 -0.20
CA THR A 27 -10.90 2.06 0.23
C THR A 27 -11.49 2.29 1.63
N ILE A 28 -10.68 2.63 2.62
CA ILE A 28 -11.19 2.82 3.99
C ILE A 28 -12.19 3.97 4.04
N ARG A 29 -11.91 5.09 3.37
CA ARG A 29 -12.81 6.24 3.32
C ARG A 29 -14.11 5.94 2.58
N GLY A 30 -14.06 5.31 1.42
CA GLY A 30 -15.26 4.93 0.67
C GLY A 30 -16.17 4.00 1.48
N LEU A 31 -15.58 3.10 2.28
CA LEU A 31 -16.33 2.24 3.19
C LEU A 31 -16.96 2.99 4.38
N PHE A 32 -16.25 3.96 4.98
CA PHE A 32 -16.65 4.58 6.24
C PHE A 32 -17.36 5.94 6.09
N ASP A 33 -16.84 6.84 5.26
CA ASP A 33 -17.51 8.12 4.96
C ASP A 33 -18.83 7.87 4.20
N GLY A 34 -18.84 6.84 3.34
CA GLY A 34 -20.00 6.54 2.51
C GLY A 34 -20.19 7.62 1.42
N PRO A 35 -21.44 8.01 1.07
CA PRO A 35 -21.71 8.85 -0.09
C PRO A 35 -21.07 10.25 -0.08
N SER A 36 -20.66 10.76 1.08
CA SER A 36 -19.98 12.05 1.21
C SER A 36 -18.56 12.05 0.64
N TYR A 37 -17.91 10.88 0.59
CA TYR A 37 -16.56 10.75 0.04
C TYR A 37 -16.62 10.39 -1.43
N SER A 38 -16.13 11.30 -2.28
CA SER A 38 -15.87 11.02 -3.68
C SER A 38 -14.46 10.46 -3.85
N TRP A 39 -14.35 9.50 -4.74
CA TRP A 39 -13.08 8.97 -5.16
C TRP A 39 -13.08 8.80 -6.67
N SER A 40 -11.89 8.90 -7.24
CA SER A 40 -11.65 8.61 -8.63
C SER A 40 -10.45 7.67 -8.73
N SER A 41 -10.53 6.76 -9.69
CA SER A 41 -9.36 6.08 -10.21
C SER A 41 -8.91 6.79 -11.48
N TRP A 42 -7.62 6.64 -11.76
CA TRP A 42 -6.95 7.12 -12.96
C TRP A 42 -7.51 6.55 -14.27
N MET A 43 -8.25 5.43 -14.23
CA MET A 43 -8.91 4.88 -15.42
C MET A 43 -10.18 5.66 -15.81
N GLY A 44 -10.36 6.88 -15.29
CA GLY A 44 -11.57 7.69 -15.47
C GLY A 44 -12.77 7.15 -14.69
N ILE A 45 -12.52 6.24 -13.74
CA ILE A 45 -13.56 5.60 -12.95
C ILE A 45 -13.83 6.49 -11.76
N VAL A 46 -15.07 6.90 -11.58
CA VAL A 46 -15.48 7.75 -10.47
C VAL A 46 -16.53 7.05 -9.64
N GLY A 47 -16.53 7.32 -8.34
CA GLY A 47 -17.51 6.78 -7.42
C GLY A 47 -17.65 7.65 -6.17
N THR A 48 -18.70 7.36 -5.41
CA THR A 48 -18.94 7.94 -4.09
C THR A 48 -19.21 6.84 -3.10
N GLY A 49 -18.58 6.88 -1.93
CA GLY A 49 -18.64 5.81 -0.95
C GLY A 49 -18.32 4.44 -1.55
N ILE A 50 -19.23 3.49 -1.39
CA ILE A 50 -19.16 2.14 -2.00
C ILE A 50 -19.84 2.04 -3.38
N GLY A 51 -20.34 3.15 -3.92
CA GLY A 51 -21.00 3.22 -5.23
C GLY A 51 -20.02 3.17 -6.41
N GLY A 52 -20.56 3.09 -7.63
CA GLY A 52 -19.75 3.00 -8.85
C GLY A 52 -19.02 1.66 -8.96
N GLN A 53 -17.71 1.71 -9.25
CA GLN A 53 -16.87 0.52 -9.45
C GLN A 53 -15.93 0.28 -8.24
N TYR A 54 -16.46 0.48 -7.04
CA TYR A 54 -15.71 0.38 -5.77
C TYR A 54 -14.99 -0.97 -5.59
N TRP A 55 -15.52 -2.04 -6.19
CA TRP A 55 -14.88 -3.36 -6.21
C TRP A 55 -13.45 -3.35 -6.78
N LEU A 56 -13.12 -2.41 -7.67
CA LEU A 56 -11.75 -2.25 -8.16
C LEU A 56 -10.80 -1.81 -7.05
N LEU A 57 -11.18 -0.82 -6.24
CA LEU A 57 -10.38 -0.39 -5.08
C LEU A 57 -10.11 -1.56 -4.13
N LEU A 58 -11.11 -2.41 -3.91
CA LEU A 58 -10.96 -3.64 -3.11
C LEU A 58 -9.98 -4.63 -3.74
N ILE A 59 -10.04 -4.85 -5.06
CA ILE A 59 -9.12 -5.75 -5.76
C ILE A 59 -7.69 -5.22 -5.69
N PHE A 60 -7.46 -3.94 -5.96
CA PHE A 60 -6.12 -3.36 -5.90
C PHE A 60 -5.57 -3.36 -4.47
N THR A 61 -6.39 -3.01 -3.48
CA THR A 61 -6.02 -3.10 -2.06
C THR A 61 -5.67 -4.53 -1.65
N ALA A 62 -6.46 -5.51 -2.09
CA ALA A 62 -6.20 -6.93 -1.81
C ALA A 62 -4.91 -7.42 -2.50
N LEU A 63 -4.72 -7.07 -3.77
CA LEU A 63 -3.51 -7.38 -4.54
C LEU A 63 -2.27 -6.82 -3.84
N MET A 64 -2.28 -5.52 -3.52
CA MET A 64 -1.17 -4.83 -2.88
C MET A 64 -0.87 -5.41 -1.49
N THR A 65 -1.89 -5.64 -0.67
CA THR A 65 -1.74 -6.27 0.65
C THR A 65 -1.14 -7.67 0.51
N THR A 66 -1.55 -8.43 -0.51
CA THR A 66 -0.98 -9.75 -0.80
C THR A 66 0.50 -9.64 -1.17
N VAL A 67 0.88 -8.69 -2.03
CA VAL A 67 2.29 -8.43 -2.39
C VAL A 67 3.12 -8.12 -1.14
N VAL A 68 2.63 -7.24 -0.26
CA VAL A 68 3.30 -6.89 1.01
C VAL A 68 3.48 -8.13 1.89
N ILE A 69 2.41 -8.90 2.13
CA ILE A 69 2.44 -10.10 3.00
C ILE A 69 3.47 -11.09 2.46
N LEU A 70 3.36 -11.42 1.17
CA LEU A 70 4.20 -12.41 0.51
C LEU A 70 5.66 -11.95 0.40
N GLY A 71 5.89 -10.66 0.18
CA GLY A 71 7.22 -10.04 0.09
C GLY A 71 7.96 -10.08 1.42
N TRP A 72 7.32 -9.66 2.51
CA TRP A 72 7.94 -9.69 3.84
C TRP A 72 8.07 -11.11 4.41
N ARG A 73 7.20 -12.04 4.00
CA ARG A 73 7.20 -13.44 4.45
C ARG A 73 7.87 -14.42 3.48
N ASN A 74 8.53 -13.89 2.45
CA ASN A 74 9.46 -14.62 1.59
C ASN A 74 8.83 -15.82 0.82
N THR A 75 7.68 -15.60 0.17
CA THR A 75 7.01 -16.63 -0.66
C THR A 75 7.33 -16.43 -2.14
N HIS A 76 8.49 -16.94 -2.58
CA HIS A 76 9.11 -16.54 -3.86
C HIS A 76 8.23 -16.66 -5.12
N LYS A 77 7.64 -17.82 -5.42
CA LYS A 77 6.98 -18.01 -6.74
C LYS A 77 5.77 -17.10 -6.98
N PRO A 78 4.71 -17.11 -6.14
CA PRO A 78 3.56 -16.24 -6.36
C PRO A 78 3.91 -14.76 -6.18
N PHE A 79 4.82 -14.44 -5.25
CA PHE A 79 5.25 -13.07 -5.01
C PHE A 79 5.85 -12.40 -6.24
N ARG A 80 6.73 -13.09 -6.98
CA ARG A 80 7.40 -12.52 -8.16
C ARG A 80 6.40 -12.06 -9.22
N TRP A 81 5.40 -12.89 -9.52
CA TRP A 81 4.36 -12.56 -10.50
C TRP A 81 3.49 -11.42 -10.01
N LEU A 82 3.03 -11.47 -8.75
CA LEU A 82 2.20 -10.42 -8.18
C LEU A 82 2.94 -9.08 -8.08
N LEU A 83 4.25 -9.09 -7.79
CA LEU A 83 5.09 -7.90 -7.76
C LEU A 83 5.19 -7.25 -9.14
N LEU A 84 5.44 -8.05 -10.18
CA LEU A 84 5.46 -7.54 -11.55
C LEU A 84 4.09 -7.02 -11.98
N THR A 85 3.02 -7.76 -11.68
CA THR A 85 1.65 -7.31 -11.95
C THR A 85 1.36 -5.98 -11.27
N TRP A 86 1.71 -5.83 -9.99
CA TRP A 86 1.55 -4.59 -9.25
C TRP A 86 2.26 -3.41 -9.94
N PHE A 87 3.55 -3.57 -10.26
CA PHE A 87 4.31 -2.50 -10.90
C PHE A 87 3.88 -2.21 -12.33
N MET A 88 3.48 -3.22 -13.10
CA MET A 88 2.91 -3.01 -14.43
C MET A 88 1.62 -2.19 -14.35
N LEU A 89 0.75 -2.48 -13.37
CA LEU A 89 -0.46 -1.70 -13.15
C LEU A 89 -0.14 -0.25 -12.79
N LEU A 90 0.82 -0.03 -11.88
CA LEU A 90 1.28 1.32 -11.52
C LEU A 90 1.88 2.08 -12.72
N VAL A 91 2.71 1.43 -13.55
CA VAL A 91 3.29 2.06 -14.74
C VAL A 91 2.22 2.41 -15.79
N ILE A 92 1.24 1.53 -15.99
CA ILE A 92 0.10 1.80 -16.90
C ILE A 92 -0.71 3.00 -16.37
N GLU A 93 -0.98 2.99 -15.07
CA GLU A 93 -1.66 4.08 -14.36
C GLU A 93 -0.92 5.41 -14.51
N SER A 94 0.30 5.50 -14.00
CA SER A 94 1.04 6.76 -13.97
C SER A 94 1.49 7.21 -15.35
N GLY A 95 1.66 6.26 -16.28
CA GLY A 95 1.89 6.55 -17.69
C GLY A 95 0.72 7.25 -18.35
N SER A 96 -0.52 6.84 -18.06
CA SER A 96 -1.72 7.53 -18.58
C SER A 96 -1.76 9.00 -18.20
N TRP A 97 -1.31 9.35 -16.98
CA TRP A 97 -1.20 10.74 -16.51
C TRP A 97 0.00 11.47 -17.10
N PHE A 98 1.12 10.78 -17.26
CA PHE A 98 2.32 11.36 -17.84
C PHE A 98 2.09 11.83 -19.28
N PHE A 99 1.30 11.07 -20.04
CA PHE A 99 1.00 11.36 -21.44
C PHE A 99 -0.31 12.15 -21.65
N SER A 100 -1.15 12.30 -20.64
CA SER A 100 -2.32 13.18 -20.73
C SER A 100 -1.89 14.66 -20.74
N SER A 101 -2.55 15.47 -21.56
CA SER A 101 -2.35 16.93 -21.61
C SER A 101 -2.88 17.66 -20.36
N GLU A 102 -3.72 16.99 -19.56
CA GLU A 102 -4.30 17.53 -18.34
C GLU A 102 -3.34 17.37 -17.15
N THR A 103 -3.21 18.43 -16.36
CA THR A 103 -2.46 18.36 -15.10
C THR A 103 -3.34 17.71 -14.05
N VAL A 104 -3.06 16.45 -13.72
CA VAL A 104 -3.77 15.74 -12.63
C VAL A 104 -3.29 16.31 -11.30
N TYR A 105 -4.21 16.96 -10.58
CA TYR A 105 -4.02 17.37 -9.20
C TYR A 105 -4.59 16.29 -8.28
N LEU A 106 -3.77 15.76 -7.39
CA LEU A 106 -4.30 15.09 -6.20
C LEU A 106 -4.92 16.17 -5.33
N LYS A 107 -6.25 16.32 -5.40
CA LYS A 107 -7.00 17.21 -4.52
C LYS A 107 -7.38 16.45 -3.26
N GLY A 108 -6.58 16.65 -2.21
CA GLY A 108 -6.94 16.12 -0.90
C GLY A 108 -8.02 17.01 -0.27
N ASP A 109 -9.31 16.77 -0.51
CA ASP A 109 -10.40 17.61 0.03
C ASP A 109 -10.33 17.81 1.57
N THR A 110 -9.75 16.84 2.29
CA THR A 110 -9.54 16.91 3.74
C THR A 110 -8.23 17.61 4.16
N LEU A 111 -7.19 17.62 3.31
CA LEU A 111 -5.85 18.13 3.62
C LEU A 111 -5.47 19.41 2.85
N GLY A 112 -6.26 19.83 1.88
CA GLY A 112 -6.04 21.05 1.08
C GLY A 112 -4.75 21.04 0.25
N LEU A 113 -4.20 19.85 -0.04
CA LEU A 113 -3.00 19.70 -0.87
C LEU A 113 -3.43 19.50 -2.33
N ASP A 114 -2.81 20.27 -3.22
CA ASP A 114 -2.91 20.14 -4.68
C ASP A 114 -1.50 19.85 -5.24
N LEU A 115 -1.20 18.57 -5.50
CA LEU A 115 0.12 18.17 -6.01
C LEU A 115 -0.01 17.55 -7.40
N SER A 116 0.72 18.13 -8.37
CA SER A 116 0.90 17.55 -9.70
C SER A 116 1.96 16.44 -9.63
N LEU A 117 1.55 15.24 -9.23
CA LEU A 117 2.49 14.13 -9.03
C LEU A 117 2.69 13.25 -10.27
N GLY A 118 1.83 13.34 -11.29
CA GLY A 118 1.88 12.44 -12.45
C GLY A 118 3.24 12.40 -13.17
N LYS A 119 3.88 13.57 -13.33
CA LYS A 119 5.21 13.68 -13.96
C LYS A 119 6.35 13.11 -13.12
N VAL A 120 6.16 12.99 -11.81
CA VAL A 120 7.16 12.46 -10.87
C VAL A 120 6.94 10.98 -10.62
N ILE A 121 5.70 10.54 -10.43
CA ILE A 121 5.37 9.15 -10.10
C ILE A 121 5.76 8.20 -11.24
N PHE A 122 5.50 8.57 -12.49
CA PHE A 122 5.77 7.67 -13.63
C PHE A 122 7.24 7.24 -13.77
N PRO A 123 8.23 8.16 -13.74
CA PRO A 123 9.64 7.76 -13.69
C PRO A 123 9.99 6.83 -12.51
N PHE A 124 9.37 7.05 -11.33
CA PHE A 124 9.58 6.20 -10.18
C PHE A 124 8.98 4.80 -10.38
N ASP A 125 7.77 4.68 -10.92
CA ASP A 125 7.15 3.39 -11.22
C ASP A 125 7.96 2.58 -12.23
N ILE A 126 8.47 3.21 -13.30
CA ILE A 126 9.37 2.56 -14.26
C ILE A 126 10.65 2.09 -13.58
N LEU A 127 11.25 2.94 -12.73
CA LEU A 127 12.46 2.59 -11.98
C LEU A 127 12.20 1.36 -11.09
N PHE A 128 11.12 1.36 -10.32
CA PHE A 128 10.82 0.26 -9.40
C PHE A 128 10.35 -1.02 -10.10
N LEU A 129 9.68 -0.92 -11.26
CA LEU A 129 9.44 -2.06 -12.14
C LEU A 129 10.77 -2.68 -12.60
N SER A 130 11.70 -1.85 -13.07
CA SER A 130 13.03 -2.28 -13.52
C SER A 130 13.85 -2.93 -12.39
N LEU A 131 13.84 -2.31 -11.20
CA LEU A 131 14.48 -2.86 -10.01
C LEU A 131 13.86 -4.20 -9.60
N SER A 132 12.54 -4.35 -9.74
CA SER A 132 11.83 -5.61 -9.50
C SER A 132 12.26 -6.69 -10.48
N CYS A 133 12.36 -6.39 -11.78
CA CYS A 133 12.91 -7.32 -12.77
C CYS A 133 14.34 -7.76 -12.42
N VAL A 134 15.21 -6.81 -12.07
CA VAL A 134 16.59 -7.11 -11.64
C VAL A 134 16.62 -8.00 -10.41
N TRP A 135 15.78 -7.69 -9.40
CA TRP A 135 15.65 -8.49 -8.19
C TRP A 135 15.19 -9.92 -8.51
N ILE A 136 14.15 -10.09 -9.32
CA ILE A 136 13.61 -11.40 -9.71
C ILE A 136 14.65 -12.24 -10.45
N ILE A 137 15.39 -11.64 -11.40
CA ILE A 137 16.45 -12.35 -12.14
C ILE A 137 17.56 -12.82 -11.18
N ARG A 138 17.96 -11.97 -10.21
CA ARG A 138 18.96 -12.33 -9.19
C ARG A 138 18.45 -13.45 -8.28
N ASP A 139 17.20 -13.34 -7.83
CA ASP A 139 16.55 -14.33 -6.96
C ASP A 139 16.44 -15.70 -7.67
N LEU A 140 16.05 -15.71 -8.96
CA LEU A 140 15.97 -16.92 -9.79
C LEU A 140 17.32 -17.62 -9.98
N LYS A 141 18.41 -16.86 -10.11
CA LYS A 141 19.78 -17.41 -10.22
C LYS A 141 20.31 -17.91 -8.88
N SER A 142 19.72 -17.48 -7.78
CA SER A 142 20.17 -17.84 -6.44
C SER A 142 19.59 -19.19 -6.01
N LYS A 143 20.41 -20.07 -5.42
CA LYS A 143 19.97 -21.37 -4.89
C LYS A 143 19.46 -21.27 -3.45
N HIS A 144 18.86 -20.15 -3.06
CA HIS A 144 18.39 -19.98 -1.69
C HIS A 144 17.19 -20.87 -1.42
N SER A 145 17.28 -21.69 -0.37
CA SER A 145 16.13 -22.40 0.14
C SER A 145 15.14 -21.38 0.72
N PRO A 146 13.83 -21.51 0.43
CA PRO A 146 12.82 -20.60 0.96
C PRO A 146 12.81 -20.68 2.48
N HIS A 147 13.34 -19.65 3.16
CA HIS A 147 13.19 -19.50 4.59
C HIS A 147 11.91 -18.71 4.87
N ARG A 148 10.96 -19.33 5.57
CA ARG A 148 9.72 -18.67 6.00
C ARG A 148 9.91 -18.11 7.41
N PRO A 149 10.00 -16.79 7.60
CA PRO A 149 10.18 -16.22 8.93
C PRO A 149 8.94 -16.50 9.79
N SER A 150 9.16 -17.05 10.99
CA SER A 150 8.08 -17.34 11.95
C SER A 150 7.31 -16.07 12.38
N TRP A 151 6.01 -16.21 12.67
CA TRP A 151 5.20 -15.12 13.22
C TRP A 151 5.58 -14.87 14.68
N LYS A 152 5.84 -13.62 15.06
CA LYS A 152 6.19 -13.25 16.44
C LYS A 152 5.04 -12.59 17.16
N ARG A 153 5.15 -12.52 18.50
CA ARG A 153 4.19 -11.79 19.34
C ARG A 153 4.08 -10.33 18.92
N LEU A 154 5.20 -9.68 18.57
CA LEU A 154 5.18 -8.30 18.06
C LEU A 154 4.35 -8.16 16.78
N ASN A 155 4.53 -9.06 15.78
CA ASN A 155 3.71 -9.07 14.57
C ASN A 155 2.22 -9.18 14.90
N ARG A 156 1.87 -10.09 15.82
CA ARG A 156 0.47 -10.30 16.25
C ARG A 156 -0.09 -9.06 16.95
N ASN A 157 0.68 -8.46 17.86
CA ASN A 157 0.25 -7.26 18.58
C ASN A 157 0.05 -6.08 17.63
N LEU A 158 0.96 -5.88 16.66
CA LEU A 158 0.81 -4.84 15.64
C LEU A 158 -0.41 -5.06 14.75
N LEU A 159 -0.67 -6.32 14.36
CA LEU A 159 -1.86 -6.66 13.59
C LEU A 159 -3.14 -6.40 14.38
N ILE A 160 -3.20 -6.84 15.65
CA ILE A 160 -4.34 -6.57 16.54
C ILE A 160 -4.54 -5.07 16.72
N LEU A 161 -3.47 -4.32 16.98
CA LEU A 161 -3.52 -2.87 17.12
C LEU A 161 -4.06 -2.22 15.85
N SER A 162 -3.51 -2.57 14.69
CA SER A 162 -3.98 -2.11 13.38
C SER A 162 -5.46 -2.42 13.14
N SER A 163 -5.92 -3.64 13.47
CA SER A 163 -7.33 -4.01 13.34
C SER A 163 -8.22 -3.25 14.33
N SER A 164 -7.74 -2.99 15.55
CA SER A 164 -8.49 -2.24 16.57
C SER A 164 -8.66 -0.76 16.25
N LEU A 165 -7.91 -0.23 15.28
CA LEU A 165 -8.11 1.14 14.79
C LEU A 165 -9.33 1.26 13.86
N LEU A 166 -9.79 0.16 13.23
CA LEU A 166 -10.93 0.21 12.31
C LEU A 166 -12.22 0.72 12.97
N PRO A 167 -12.62 0.26 14.17
CA PRO A 167 -13.79 0.83 14.86
C PRO A 167 -13.65 2.32 15.15
N LEU A 168 -12.46 2.77 15.58
CA LEU A 168 -12.22 4.20 15.85
C LEU A 168 -12.32 5.01 14.57
N GLN A 169 -11.67 4.57 13.49
CA GLN A 169 -11.76 5.21 12.18
C GLN A 169 -13.21 5.30 11.71
N PHE A 170 -13.99 4.21 11.83
CA PHE A 170 -15.40 4.22 11.48
C PHE A 170 -16.17 5.29 12.27
N ILE A 171 -15.93 5.41 13.58
CA ILE A 171 -16.59 6.45 14.39
C ILE A 171 -16.21 7.85 13.90
N PHE A 172 -14.91 8.13 13.74
CA PHE A 172 -14.42 9.45 13.33
C PHE A 172 -14.91 9.87 11.93
N LEU A 173 -14.82 8.95 10.97
CA LEU A 173 -15.16 9.18 9.56
C LEU A 173 -16.67 9.22 9.33
N ARG A 174 -17.44 8.32 9.99
CA ARG A 174 -18.89 8.21 9.74
C ARG A 174 -19.73 9.29 10.42
N PHE A 175 -19.40 9.67 11.65
CA PHE A 175 -20.27 10.50 12.48
C PHE A 175 -19.82 11.96 12.60
N PHE A 176 -18.60 12.28 12.19
CA PHE A 176 -18.04 13.62 12.35
C PHE A 176 -17.61 14.28 11.05
N ASP A 177 -18.24 13.91 9.94
CA ASP A 177 -18.09 14.55 8.62
C ASP A 177 -18.29 16.08 8.67
N ASN A 178 -19.20 16.55 9.52
CA ASN A 178 -19.48 17.98 9.74
C ASN A 178 -18.37 18.72 10.53
N TYR A 179 -17.45 17.99 11.17
CA TYR A 179 -16.36 18.55 11.98
C TYR A 179 -15.00 18.28 11.31
N LYS A 180 -14.51 19.25 10.53
CA LYS A 180 -13.26 19.15 9.75
C LYS A 180 -12.06 18.55 10.51
N ILE A 181 -11.87 18.90 11.78
CA ILE A 181 -10.76 18.39 12.62
C ILE A 181 -10.91 16.90 12.91
N LEU A 182 -12.14 16.43 13.15
CA LEU A 182 -12.40 15.03 13.48
C LEU A 182 -12.29 14.13 12.24
N ASP A 183 -12.70 14.61 11.07
CA ASP A 183 -12.44 13.95 9.77
C ASP A 183 -10.92 13.80 9.53
N GLN A 184 -10.15 14.87 9.75
CA GLN A 184 -8.68 14.83 9.64
C GLN A 184 -8.05 13.79 10.58
N ILE A 185 -8.54 13.67 11.82
CA ILE A 185 -8.10 12.62 12.76
C ILE A 185 -8.39 11.23 12.19
N GLY A 186 -9.57 11.00 11.62
CA GLY A 186 -9.90 9.73 10.94
C GLY A 186 -8.94 9.38 9.80
N VAL A 187 -8.56 10.38 8.99
CA VAL A 187 -7.57 10.22 7.92
C VAL A 187 -6.18 9.88 8.48
N PHE A 188 -5.71 10.59 9.51
CA PHE A 188 -4.43 10.30 10.16
C PHE A 188 -4.41 8.92 10.82
N LEU A 189 -5.52 8.50 11.43
CA LEU A 189 -5.66 7.13 11.94
C LEU A 189 -5.58 6.10 10.82
N THR A 190 -6.06 6.41 9.62
CA THR A 190 -5.97 5.54 8.43
C THR A 190 -4.53 5.42 7.93
N ILE A 191 -3.79 6.53 7.88
CA ILE A 191 -2.35 6.54 7.57
C ILE A 191 -1.58 5.71 8.60
N PHE A 192 -1.82 5.95 9.89
CA PHE A 192 -1.12 5.27 10.97
C PHE A 192 -1.41 3.77 10.97
N GLN A 193 -2.68 3.39 10.77
CA GLN A 193 -3.09 2.00 10.62
C GLN A 193 -2.37 1.34 9.43
N TRP A 194 -2.28 2.00 8.28
CA TRP A 194 -1.57 1.48 7.12
C TRP A 194 -0.11 1.14 7.46
N ILE A 195 0.59 2.05 8.15
CA ILE A 195 1.96 1.82 8.61
C ILE A 195 2.04 0.61 9.55
N LEU A 196 1.16 0.53 10.56
CA LEU A 196 1.13 -0.58 11.51
C LEU A 196 0.84 -1.93 10.84
N LEU A 197 -0.10 -1.96 9.89
CA LEU A 197 -0.45 -3.15 9.15
C LEU A 197 0.77 -3.71 8.41
N ASN A 198 1.54 -2.85 7.73
CA ASN A 198 2.75 -3.27 7.03
C ASN A 198 3.85 -3.73 8.00
N LEU A 199 4.07 -3.00 9.09
CA LEU A 199 5.00 -3.40 10.15
C LEU A 199 4.61 -4.72 10.83
N SER A 200 3.31 -5.07 10.82
CA SER A 200 2.82 -6.36 11.30
C SER A 200 3.30 -7.53 10.44
N PHE A 201 3.63 -7.31 9.16
CA PHE A 201 4.16 -8.35 8.27
C PHE A 201 5.68 -8.44 8.27
N TYR A 202 6.37 -7.38 8.73
CA TYR A 202 7.83 -7.30 8.76
C TYR A 202 8.47 -8.44 9.59
N PRO A 203 9.56 -9.09 9.10
CA PRO A 203 10.21 -10.20 9.79
C PRO A 203 11.15 -9.70 10.91
N TRP A 204 10.59 -9.30 12.05
CA TRP A 204 11.35 -8.83 13.21
C TRP A 204 12.36 -9.87 13.72
N LYS A 205 13.60 -9.45 13.94
CA LYS A 205 14.65 -10.31 14.51
C LYS A 205 14.36 -10.62 15.98
N THR A 206 14.55 -11.86 16.40
CA THR A 206 14.65 -12.19 17.82
C THR A 206 15.94 -11.57 18.36
N ARG A 207 15.89 -10.76 19.41
CA ARG A 207 17.08 -10.56 20.25
C ARG A 207 17.44 -11.93 20.79
N SER A 208 18.62 -12.44 20.46
CA SER A 208 19.18 -13.58 21.16
C SER A 208 19.19 -13.22 22.65
N PRO A 209 18.71 -14.07 23.57
CA PRO A 209 19.05 -13.88 24.96
C PRO A 209 20.58 -13.79 25.02
N ILE A 210 21.08 -12.71 25.62
CA ILE A 210 22.51 -12.56 25.90
C ILE A 210 22.81 -13.72 26.86
N SER A 211 23.49 -14.74 26.34
CA SER A 211 24.01 -15.86 27.13
C SER A 211 25.18 -15.41 27.96
#